data_AF-A0A4S8LWZ8-F1
#
_entry.id   AF-A0A4S8LWZ8-F1
#
_cell.length_a   1.000
_cell.length_b   1.000
_cell.length_c   1.000
_cell.angle_alpha   90.00
_cell.angle_beta   90.00
_cell.angle_gamma   90.00
#
_symmetry.space_group_name_H-M   'P 1'
#
loop_
_entity.id
_entity.type
_entity.pdbx_description
1 polymer ?
#
loop_
_entity_poly.entity_id
_entity_poly.type
_entity_poly.pdbx_seq_one_letter_code
_entity_poly.pdbx_strand_id
1 'polypeptide(L)'
;MSRPPNPHSSEFWDQYKQDLRDVLENTAMIHEHGGTCYKHLPKNLRSIRDDDKDCRFQLPRSTNDKTHFDDDGNLVLRCNNGFVNGHNPLILTAQRCNMDAKPIGSGTVAMAMFQYIGNYTVKFTMDTAFVFSALCAAIKVLSENPPMDIDGNLDAYERSRQFLIKSANRLIAKRELSGQQIASKLIGTPNHYTNRSFPIFYWSAMLREL
;
A
#
# COMPACT_ATOMS: atom_id res chain seq x y z
N MET A 1 -9.13 -11.31 18.40
CA MET A 1 -10.42 -10.76 17.93
C MET A 1 -11.36 -11.90 17.58
N SER A 2 -12.61 -11.79 18.01
CA SER A 2 -13.69 -12.76 17.75
C SER A 2 -14.25 -12.62 16.33
N ARG A 3 -14.96 -13.67 15.87
CA ARG A 3 -15.71 -13.61 14.61
C ARG A 3 -16.79 -12.52 14.67
N PRO A 4 -17.13 -11.88 13.54
CA PRO A 4 -18.27 -10.96 13.47
C PRO A 4 -19.57 -11.63 13.93
N PRO A 5 -20.52 -10.86 14.49
CA PRO A 5 -21.85 -11.37 14.85
C PRO A 5 -22.56 -12.01 13.65
N ASN A 6 -23.32 -13.07 13.89
CA ASN A 6 -24.08 -13.74 12.84
C ASN A 6 -25.24 -12.83 12.36
N PRO A 7 -25.26 -12.38 11.10
CA PRO A 7 -26.30 -11.49 10.58
C PRO A 7 -27.70 -12.11 10.57
N HIS A 8 -27.80 -13.45 10.68
CA HIS A 8 -29.08 -14.17 10.73
C HIS A 8 -29.58 -14.43 12.16
N SER A 9 -28.86 -13.97 13.19
CA SER A 9 -29.31 -14.08 14.59
C SER A 9 -30.48 -13.15 14.87
N SER A 10 -31.48 -13.60 15.65
CA SER A 10 -32.56 -12.72 16.12
C SER A 10 -32.03 -11.54 16.95
N GLU A 11 -30.94 -11.76 17.68
CA GLU A 11 -30.28 -10.79 18.55
C GLU A 11 -29.19 -9.98 17.84
N PHE A 12 -29.10 -10.04 16.51
CA PHE A 12 -27.99 -9.47 15.74
C PHE A 12 -27.73 -8.01 16.10
N TRP A 13 -28.77 -7.18 16.16
CA TRP A 13 -28.61 -5.74 16.38
C TRP A 13 -28.06 -5.38 17.76
N ASP A 14 -28.40 -6.15 18.78
CA ASP A 14 -27.91 -5.89 20.14
C ASP A 14 -26.49 -6.43 20.31
N GLN A 15 -26.19 -7.60 19.74
CA GLN A 15 -24.83 -8.11 19.66
C GLN A 15 -23.93 -7.15 18.85
N TYR A 16 -24.42 -6.66 17.71
CA TYR A 16 -23.71 -5.74 16.83
C TYR A 16 -23.31 -4.44 17.52
N LYS A 17 -24.20 -3.82 18.31
CA LYS A 17 -23.88 -2.57 19.02
C LYS A 17 -22.75 -2.76 20.03
N GLN A 18 -22.79 -3.85 20.80
CA GLN A 18 -21.74 -4.13 21.78
C GLN A 18 -20.43 -4.47 21.06
N ASP A 19 -20.49 -5.38 20.10
CA ASP A 19 -19.35 -5.83 19.32
C ASP A 19 -18.68 -4.68 18.54
N LEU A 20 -19.45 -3.72 17.99
CA LEU A 20 -18.89 -2.52 17.36
C LEU A 20 -18.10 -1.66 18.35
N ARG A 21 -18.59 -1.48 19.58
CA ARG A 21 -17.87 -0.74 20.62
C ARG A 21 -16.57 -1.46 20.99
N ASP A 22 -16.65 -2.77 21.21
CA ASP A 22 -15.48 -3.58 21.52
C ASP A 22 -14.43 -3.48 20.40
N VAL A 23 -14.85 -3.51 19.14
CA VAL A 23 -13.93 -3.37 18.00
C VAL A 23 -13.31 -1.98 17.96
N LEU A 24 -14.09 -0.91 18.15
CA LEU A 24 -13.58 0.46 18.17
C LEU A 24 -12.47 0.62 19.23
N GLU A 25 -12.67 0.07 20.42
CA GLU A 25 -11.68 0.11 21.50
C GLU A 25 -10.45 -0.77 21.21
N ASN A 26 -10.65 -1.95 20.61
CA ASN A 26 -9.57 -2.93 20.42
C ASN A 26 -8.80 -2.83 19.09
N THR A 27 -9.20 -1.93 18.17
CA THR A 27 -8.56 -1.79 16.85
C THR A 27 -7.82 -0.47 16.65
N ALA A 28 -7.48 0.20 17.76
CA ALA A 28 -6.81 1.50 17.76
C ALA A 28 -7.54 2.57 16.92
N MET A 29 -8.88 2.48 16.85
CA MET A 29 -9.70 3.48 16.13
C MET A 29 -9.70 4.84 16.82
N ILE A 30 -9.46 4.84 18.14
CA ILE A 30 -9.15 6.02 18.92
C ILE A 30 -7.64 6.22 18.85
N HIS A 31 -7.22 7.33 18.25
CA HIS A 31 -5.82 7.67 18.12
C HIS A 31 -5.22 8.07 19.46
N GLU A 32 -4.10 7.43 19.80
CA GLU A 32 -3.23 7.84 20.90
C GLU A 32 -1.91 8.31 20.31
N HIS A 33 -1.43 9.47 20.76
CA HIS A 33 -0.16 10.00 20.27
C HIS A 33 0.99 9.07 20.64
N GLY A 34 1.89 8.89 19.70
CA GLY A 34 3.07 8.04 19.84
C GLY A 34 4.20 8.53 18.93
N GLY A 35 5.38 7.92 19.04
CA GLY A 35 6.55 8.36 18.27
C GLY A 35 6.36 8.39 16.76
N THR A 36 5.41 7.61 16.22
CA THR A 36 5.04 7.61 14.80
C THR A 36 4.36 8.89 14.35
N CYS A 37 3.68 9.61 15.25
CA CYS A 37 3.01 10.88 14.97
C CYS A 37 4.02 11.94 14.51
N TYR A 38 5.22 11.90 15.08
CA TYR A 38 6.28 12.89 14.87
C TYR A 38 7.39 12.38 13.95
N LYS A 39 7.13 11.31 13.18
CA LYS A 39 8.12 10.69 12.28
C LYS A 39 8.73 11.70 11.30
N HIS A 40 7.91 12.62 10.80
CA HIS A 40 8.31 13.63 9.82
C HIS A 40 8.70 14.96 10.47
N LEU A 41 8.61 15.08 11.79
CA LEU A 41 9.00 16.29 12.49
C LEU A 41 10.55 16.42 12.49
N PRO A 42 11.10 17.54 11.98
CA PRO A 42 12.53 17.80 12.00
C PRO A 42 13.13 17.65 13.39
N LYS A 43 14.34 17.09 13.48
CA LYS A 43 14.96 16.77 14.77
C LYS A 43 15.08 17.97 15.70
N ASN A 44 15.36 19.15 15.14
CA ASN A 44 15.46 20.42 15.87
C ASN A 44 14.13 20.96 16.41
N LEU A 45 12.98 20.43 15.94
CA LEU A 45 11.65 20.85 16.39
C LEU A 45 11.04 19.86 17.40
N ARG A 46 11.62 18.67 17.59
CA ARG A 46 11.05 17.63 18.46
C ARG A 46 10.96 18.00 19.93
N SER A 47 11.86 18.86 20.41
CA SER A 47 11.89 19.32 21.81
C SER A 47 10.85 20.38 22.13
N ILE A 48 10.33 21.08 21.12
CA ILE A 48 9.32 22.13 21.24
C ILE A 48 8.00 21.72 20.57
N ARG A 49 7.81 20.43 20.33
CA ARG A 49 6.66 19.93 19.61
C ARG A 49 5.37 20.19 20.37
N ASP A 50 4.32 20.46 19.63
CA ASP A 50 2.95 20.48 20.09
C ASP A 50 2.32 19.14 19.66
N ASP A 51 1.96 18.30 20.63
CA ASP A 51 1.57 16.92 20.36
C ASP A 51 0.38 16.81 19.38
N ASP A 52 -0.54 17.78 19.44
CA ASP A 52 -1.73 17.84 18.60
C ASP A 52 -1.45 18.50 17.25
N LYS A 53 -0.76 19.65 17.24
CA LYS A 53 -0.48 20.38 15.98
C LYS A 53 0.57 19.70 15.12
N ASP A 54 1.56 19.06 15.73
CA ASP A 54 2.63 18.36 15.04
C ASP A 54 2.32 16.88 14.77
N CYS A 55 1.10 16.43 15.10
CA CYS A 55 0.65 15.11 14.73
C CYS A 55 0.55 14.99 13.21
N ARG A 56 1.35 14.13 12.58
CA ARG A 56 1.30 13.91 11.12
C ARG A 56 -0.07 13.45 10.61
N PHE A 57 -0.90 12.91 11.49
CA PHE A 57 -2.25 12.45 11.15
C PHE A 57 -3.31 13.57 11.27
N GLN A 58 -2.91 14.76 11.73
CA GLN A 58 -3.76 15.93 11.91
C GLN A 58 -4.92 15.65 12.88
N LEU A 59 -4.56 15.12 14.05
CA LEU A 59 -5.49 14.80 15.13
C LEU A 59 -5.13 15.63 16.37
N PRO A 60 -6.14 16.17 17.09
CA PRO A 60 -7.57 15.96 16.88
C PRO A 60 -8.16 16.76 15.71
N ARG A 61 -9.12 16.17 15.02
CA ARG A 61 -10.00 16.87 14.06
C ARG A 61 -10.99 17.78 14.78
N SER A 62 -11.45 18.82 14.09
CA SER A 62 -12.58 19.61 14.54
C SER A 62 -13.82 18.73 14.74
N THR A 63 -14.48 18.88 15.88
CA THR A 63 -15.75 18.23 16.16
C THR A 63 -16.90 18.99 15.52
N ASN A 64 -17.97 18.27 15.20
CA ASN A 64 -19.16 18.81 14.57
C ASN A 64 -20.36 17.91 14.88
N ASP A 65 -21.47 18.50 15.32
CA ASP A 65 -22.64 17.76 15.79
C ASP A 65 -23.48 17.16 14.66
N LYS A 66 -23.41 17.71 13.45
CA LYS A 66 -24.25 17.29 12.31
C LYS A 66 -23.49 17.33 10.99
N THR A 67 -23.70 16.29 10.19
CA THR A 67 -23.19 16.27 8.81
C THR A 67 -23.82 17.40 8.00
N HIS A 68 -23.01 18.20 7.31
CA HIS A 68 -23.44 19.31 6.47
C HIS A 68 -22.45 19.54 5.31
N PHE A 69 -22.81 20.43 4.39
CA PHE A 69 -21.86 20.98 3.41
C PHE A 69 -21.38 22.33 3.92
N ASP A 70 -20.07 22.56 3.88
CA ASP A 70 -19.49 23.87 4.18
C ASP A 70 -19.72 24.86 3.01
N ASP A 71 -19.30 26.11 3.20
CA ASP A 71 -19.47 27.20 2.22
C ASP A 71 -18.73 26.93 0.90
N ASP A 72 -17.70 26.08 0.94
CA ASP A 72 -16.91 25.65 -0.22
C ASP A 72 -17.52 24.41 -0.92
N GLY A 73 -18.64 23.89 -0.41
CA GLY A 73 -19.35 22.73 -0.95
C GLY A 73 -18.72 21.38 -0.57
N ASN A 74 -17.82 21.33 0.42
CA ASN A 74 -17.26 20.08 0.92
C ASN A 74 -18.19 19.43 1.93
N LEU A 75 -18.30 18.10 1.85
CA LEU A 75 -19.05 17.31 2.83
C LEU A 75 -18.28 17.20 4.15
N VAL A 76 -18.78 17.85 5.19
CA VAL A 76 -18.27 17.75 6.57
C VAL A 76 -19.11 16.72 7.33
N LEU A 77 -18.52 15.60 7.69
CA LEU A 77 -19.19 14.56 8.47
C LEU A 77 -19.34 14.97 9.94
N ARG A 78 -20.41 14.52 10.59
CA ARG A 78 -20.54 14.57 12.05
C ARG A 78 -19.33 13.90 12.71
N CYS A 79 -18.70 14.59 13.65
CA CYS A 79 -17.56 14.10 14.42
C CYS A 79 -17.75 14.49 15.89
N ASN A 80 -17.98 13.53 16.77
CA ASN A 80 -18.14 13.77 18.21
C ASN A 80 -16.81 13.67 18.99
N ASN A 81 -15.78 13.07 18.40
CA ASN A 81 -14.45 12.96 18.99
C ASN A 81 -13.39 13.11 17.89
N GLY A 82 -12.59 14.17 17.98
CA GLY A 82 -11.55 14.51 17.00
C GLY A 82 -10.43 13.48 16.89
N PHE A 83 -10.23 12.61 17.88
CA PHE A 83 -9.22 11.54 17.87
C PHE A 83 -9.70 10.24 17.23
N VAL A 84 -11.00 10.10 16.96
CA VAL A 84 -11.54 8.88 16.33
C VAL A 84 -11.34 8.95 14.82
N ASN A 85 -10.82 7.87 14.23
CA ASN A 85 -10.77 7.75 12.77
C ASN A 85 -12.15 7.65 12.13
N GLY A 86 -12.29 8.29 10.97
CA GLY A 86 -13.48 8.15 10.15
C GLY A 86 -13.69 6.67 9.84
N HIS A 87 -14.88 6.15 10.10
CA HIS A 87 -15.16 4.73 9.89
C HIS A 87 -16.57 4.52 9.38
N ASN A 88 -16.74 3.38 8.70
CA ASN A 88 -18.03 2.82 8.40
C ASN A 88 -18.27 1.68 9.40
N PRO A 89 -19.30 1.77 10.26
CA PRO A 89 -19.57 0.77 11.29
C PRO A 89 -19.68 -0.67 10.77
N LEU A 90 -20.24 -0.88 9.57
CA LEU A 90 -20.40 -2.22 9.00
C LEU A 90 -19.06 -2.77 8.50
N ILE A 91 -18.29 -1.93 7.81
CA ILE A 91 -16.94 -2.32 7.32
C ILE A 91 -16.02 -2.59 8.51
N LEU A 92 -16.06 -1.74 9.54
CA LEU A 92 -15.25 -1.92 10.75
C LEU A 92 -15.58 -3.25 11.45
N THR A 93 -16.87 -3.56 11.63
CA THR A 93 -17.30 -4.83 12.20
C THR A 93 -16.84 -6.03 11.36
N ALA A 94 -16.90 -5.94 10.03
CA ALA A 94 -16.50 -7.03 9.14
C ALA A 94 -14.98 -7.23 9.08
N GLN A 95 -14.22 -6.13 8.93
CA GLN A 95 -12.76 -6.14 8.73
C GLN A 95 -11.98 -6.21 10.04
N ARG A 96 -12.59 -5.74 11.14
CA ARG A 96 -12.02 -5.78 12.50
C ARG A 96 -10.63 -5.14 12.57
N CYS A 97 -10.41 -4.04 11.85
CA CYS A 97 -9.12 -3.36 11.83
C CYS A 97 -9.30 -1.86 11.79
N ASN A 98 -8.24 -1.12 12.15
CA ASN A 98 -8.22 0.33 11.99
C ASN A 98 -8.59 0.72 10.56
N MET A 99 -9.41 1.75 10.42
CA MET A 99 -9.78 2.32 9.14
C MET A 99 -9.79 3.85 9.21
N ASP A 100 -9.59 4.49 8.05
CA ASP A 100 -9.69 5.95 7.88
C ASP A 100 -10.54 6.23 6.64
N ALA A 101 -11.86 6.16 6.80
CA ALA A 101 -12.83 6.47 5.75
C ALA A 101 -12.98 7.98 5.59
N LYS A 102 -12.83 8.44 4.35
CA LYS A 102 -12.98 9.84 3.95
C LYS A 102 -13.92 9.94 2.75
N PRO A 103 -14.90 10.86 2.76
CA PRO A 103 -15.76 11.07 1.60
C PRO A 103 -14.98 11.71 0.46
N ILE A 104 -15.28 11.29 -0.77
CA ILE A 104 -14.73 11.90 -1.98
C ILE A 104 -15.83 12.83 -2.53
N GLY A 105 -15.85 14.05 -2.01
CA GLY A 105 -16.88 15.04 -2.33
C GLY A 105 -16.53 16.01 -3.47
N SER A 106 -15.26 16.08 -3.86
CA SER A 106 -14.78 17.05 -4.86
C SER A 106 -13.73 16.47 -5.80
N GLY A 107 -13.54 17.10 -6.96
CA GLY A 107 -12.52 16.71 -7.93
C GLY A 107 -11.10 16.74 -7.35
N THR A 108 -10.79 17.71 -6.49
CA THR A 108 -9.49 17.80 -5.81
C THR A 108 -9.23 16.61 -4.88
N VAL A 109 -10.23 16.22 -4.08
CA VAL A 109 -10.13 15.03 -3.20
C VAL A 109 -10.00 13.76 -4.04
N ALA A 110 -10.73 13.66 -5.15
CA ALA A 110 -10.61 12.52 -6.06
C ALA A 110 -9.20 12.43 -6.67
N MET A 111 -8.62 13.54 -7.12
CA MET A 111 -7.26 13.59 -7.64
C MET A 111 -6.21 13.20 -6.59
N ALA A 112 -6.37 13.69 -5.35
CA ALA A 112 -5.51 13.27 -4.24
C ALA A 112 -5.62 11.77 -3.96
N MET A 113 -6.83 11.19 -4.03
CA MET A 113 -7.02 9.75 -3.93
C MET A 113 -6.29 9.00 -5.06
N PHE A 114 -6.42 9.45 -6.31
CA PHE A 114 -5.72 8.81 -7.43
C PHE A 114 -4.21 8.86 -7.28
N GLN A 115 -3.66 9.99 -6.83
CA GLN A 115 -2.22 10.10 -6.52
C GLN A 115 -1.83 9.14 -5.39
N TYR A 116 -2.64 9.06 -4.34
CA TYR A 116 -2.41 8.13 -3.23
C TYR A 116 -2.42 6.68 -3.72
N ILE A 117 -3.47 6.25 -4.41
CA ILE A 117 -3.56 4.88 -4.98
C ILE A 117 -2.39 4.63 -5.92
N GLY A 118 -2.11 5.56 -6.83
CA GLY A 118 -0.99 5.50 -7.76
C GLY A 118 0.34 5.25 -7.03
N ASN A 119 0.64 6.02 -5.98
CA ASN A 119 1.83 5.84 -5.15
C ASN A 119 1.90 4.45 -4.52
N TYR A 120 0.78 3.85 -4.12
CA TYR A 120 0.75 2.48 -3.60
C TYR A 120 0.84 1.41 -4.69
N THR A 121 0.28 1.66 -5.87
CA THR A 121 0.40 0.77 -7.04
C THR A 121 1.85 0.73 -7.53
N VAL A 122 2.52 1.89 -7.64
CA VAL A 122 3.92 1.97 -8.05
C VAL A 122 4.89 1.69 -6.91
N LYS A 123 4.43 1.52 -5.66
CA LYS A 123 5.31 1.19 -4.53
C LYS A 123 6.09 -0.11 -4.72
N PHE A 124 5.58 -0.99 -5.58
CA PHE A 124 6.23 -2.25 -5.97
C PHE A 124 7.12 -2.10 -7.21
N THR A 125 7.22 -0.90 -7.80
CA THR A 125 8.24 -0.61 -8.81
C THR A 125 9.59 -0.60 -8.12
N MET A 126 10.55 -1.23 -8.78
CA MET A 126 11.89 -1.36 -8.25
C MET A 126 12.54 0.03 -8.31
N ASP A 127 13.06 0.49 -7.18
CA ASP A 127 13.75 1.77 -7.11
C ASP A 127 14.89 1.83 -8.15
N THR A 128 15.16 3.02 -8.72
CA THR A 128 16.16 3.15 -9.78
C THR A 128 17.56 2.84 -9.26
N ALA A 129 17.90 3.28 -8.04
CA ALA A 129 19.19 2.93 -7.43
C ALA A 129 19.29 1.44 -7.15
N PHE A 130 18.17 0.84 -6.77
CA PHE A 130 18.05 -0.61 -6.64
C PHE A 130 18.33 -1.33 -7.98
N VAL A 131 17.68 -0.93 -9.08
CA VAL A 131 17.89 -1.52 -10.42
C VAL A 131 19.35 -1.37 -10.85
N PHE A 132 19.92 -0.18 -10.66
CA PHE A 132 21.31 0.10 -10.96
C PHE A 132 22.28 -0.79 -10.16
N SER A 133 22.02 -1.02 -8.88
CA SER A 133 22.83 -1.92 -8.04
C SER A 133 22.83 -3.36 -8.56
N ALA A 134 21.69 -3.85 -9.07
CA ALA A 134 21.57 -5.18 -9.65
C ALA A 134 22.35 -5.31 -10.96
N LEU A 135 22.32 -4.25 -11.80
CA LEU A 135 23.11 -4.17 -13.03
C LEU A 135 24.60 -4.14 -12.73
N CYS A 136 25.08 -3.28 -11.82
CA CYS A 136 26.48 -3.22 -11.41
C CYS A 136 26.97 -4.57 -10.86
N ALA A 137 26.14 -5.25 -10.06
CA ALA A 137 26.47 -6.58 -9.55
C ALA A 137 26.55 -7.63 -10.68
N ALA A 138 25.66 -7.57 -11.67
CA ALA A 138 25.71 -8.45 -12.84
C ALA A 138 26.97 -8.20 -13.69
N ILE A 139 27.33 -6.93 -13.92
CA ILE A 139 28.58 -6.54 -14.60
C ILE A 139 29.78 -7.11 -13.84
N LYS A 140 29.86 -6.86 -12.53
CA LYS A 140 30.98 -7.32 -11.70
C LYS A 140 31.17 -8.83 -11.79
N VAL A 141 30.09 -9.61 -11.65
CA VAL A 141 30.14 -11.08 -11.75
C VAL A 141 30.61 -11.55 -13.13
N LEU A 142 30.23 -10.86 -14.20
CA LEU A 142 30.67 -11.19 -15.56
C LEU A 142 32.10 -10.75 -15.85
N SER A 143 32.57 -9.67 -15.23
CA SER A 143 33.97 -9.24 -15.35
C SER A 143 34.92 -10.15 -14.56
N GLU A 144 34.51 -10.60 -13.37
CA GLU A 144 35.32 -11.49 -12.52
C GLU A 144 35.30 -12.94 -13.02
N ASN A 145 34.17 -13.39 -13.56
CA ASN A 145 33.99 -14.73 -14.09
C ASN A 145 33.33 -14.64 -15.47
N PRO A 146 34.11 -14.26 -16.52
CA PRO A 146 33.60 -14.22 -17.87
C PRO A 146 33.10 -15.61 -18.27
N PRO A 147 31.87 -15.73 -18.81
CA PRO A 147 31.44 -16.99 -19.40
C PRO A 147 32.39 -17.33 -20.53
N MET A 148 32.78 -18.59 -20.64
CA MET A 148 33.60 -19.11 -21.73
C MET A 148 32.86 -20.31 -22.34
N ASP A 149 32.88 -20.44 -23.66
CA ASP A 149 32.49 -21.67 -24.33
C ASP A 149 33.61 -22.73 -24.21
N ILE A 150 33.42 -23.87 -24.87
CA ILE A 150 34.36 -25.01 -24.85
C ILE A 150 35.73 -24.61 -25.42
N ASP A 151 35.77 -23.60 -26.29
CA ASP A 151 36.95 -23.11 -26.98
C ASP A 151 37.55 -21.85 -26.32
N GLY A 152 37.01 -21.42 -25.17
CA GLY A 152 37.48 -20.25 -24.45
C GLY A 152 37.03 -18.90 -25.04
N ASN A 153 36.15 -18.91 -26.04
CA ASN A 153 35.61 -17.72 -26.66
C ASN A 153 34.17 -17.46 -26.20
N LEU A 154 33.71 -16.23 -26.35
CA LEU A 154 32.30 -15.91 -26.13
C LEU A 154 31.88 -14.84 -27.12
N ASP A 155 30.96 -15.18 -28.00
CA ASP A 155 30.40 -14.23 -28.95
C ASP A 155 29.74 -13.05 -28.22
N ALA A 156 29.77 -11.86 -28.83
CA ALA A 156 29.20 -10.64 -28.28
C ALA A 156 27.70 -10.79 -28.00
N TYR A 157 26.99 -11.58 -28.81
CA TYR A 157 25.60 -11.91 -28.59
C TYR A 157 25.39 -12.70 -27.29
N GLU A 158 26.21 -13.74 -27.09
CA GLU A 158 26.12 -14.58 -25.89
C GLU A 158 26.51 -13.80 -24.63
N ARG A 159 27.51 -12.92 -24.73
CA ARG A 159 27.88 -11.99 -23.65
C ARG A 159 26.71 -11.09 -23.24
N SER A 160 26.00 -10.55 -24.23
CA SER A 160 24.84 -9.68 -24.01
C SER A 160 23.66 -10.45 -23.41
N ARG A 161 23.39 -11.66 -23.91
CA ARG A 161 22.35 -12.55 -23.36
C ARG A 161 22.64 -12.90 -21.89
N GLN A 162 23.87 -13.29 -21.56
CA GLN A 162 24.28 -13.61 -20.18
C GLN A 162 24.17 -12.41 -19.25
N PHE A 163 24.53 -11.21 -19.73
CA PHE A 163 24.31 -9.97 -19.00
C PHE A 163 22.84 -9.72 -18.67
N LEU A 164 21.95 -9.85 -19.65
CA LEU A 164 20.51 -9.69 -19.44
C LEU A 164 19.95 -10.74 -18.47
N ILE A 165 20.33 -12.01 -18.61
CA ILE A 165 19.88 -13.10 -17.73
C ILE A 165 20.35 -12.85 -16.29
N LYS A 166 21.64 -12.53 -16.07
CA LYS A 166 22.16 -12.30 -14.71
C LYS A 166 21.53 -11.06 -14.08
N SER A 167 21.33 -10.00 -14.86
CA SER A 167 20.61 -8.80 -14.41
C SER A 167 19.17 -9.12 -14.01
N ALA A 168 18.43 -9.82 -14.88
CA ALA A 168 17.05 -10.24 -14.61
C ALA A 168 16.96 -11.13 -13.36
N ASN A 169 17.85 -12.12 -13.21
CA ASN A 169 17.87 -12.99 -12.04
C ASN A 169 18.14 -12.21 -10.75
N ARG A 170 19.04 -11.22 -10.78
CA ARG A 170 19.32 -10.36 -9.62
C ARG A 170 18.15 -9.44 -9.28
N LEU A 171 17.46 -8.93 -10.30
CA LEU A 171 16.26 -8.11 -10.14
C LEU A 171 15.12 -8.94 -9.53
N ILE A 172 14.86 -10.14 -10.07
CA ILE A 172 13.82 -11.06 -9.58
C ILE A 172 14.11 -11.52 -8.15
N ALA A 173 15.34 -11.96 -7.86
CA ALA A 173 15.71 -12.51 -6.56
C ALA A 173 15.54 -11.51 -5.40
N LYS A 174 15.57 -10.23 -5.72
CA LYS A 174 15.44 -9.15 -4.74
C LYS A 174 14.09 -8.42 -4.84
N ARG A 175 13.19 -8.86 -5.72
CA ARG A 175 11.83 -8.33 -5.81
C ARG A 175 11.06 -8.78 -4.59
N GLU A 176 10.64 -7.83 -3.76
CA GLU A 176 9.74 -8.10 -2.66
C GLU A 176 8.31 -8.23 -3.18
N LEU A 177 7.63 -9.30 -2.78
CA LEU A 177 6.19 -9.48 -2.97
C LEU A 177 5.47 -9.04 -1.71
N SER A 178 4.33 -8.36 -1.89
CA SER A 178 3.52 -7.94 -0.76
C SER A 178 2.92 -9.16 -0.05
N GLY A 179 2.73 -9.09 1.28
CA GLY A 179 2.06 -10.16 2.03
C GLY A 179 0.66 -10.48 1.48
N GLN A 180 -0.05 -9.47 0.96
CA GLN A 180 -1.35 -9.64 0.31
C GLN A 180 -1.25 -10.43 -1.00
N GLN A 181 -0.22 -10.19 -1.82
CA GLN A 181 0.02 -10.96 -3.06
C GLN A 181 0.30 -12.43 -2.76
N ILE A 182 1.13 -12.70 -1.74
CA ILE A 182 1.43 -14.05 -1.29
C ILE A 182 0.18 -14.73 -0.72
N ALA A 183 -0.55 -14.06 0.18
CA ALA A 183 -1.78 -14.59 0.75
C ALA A 183 -2.81 -14.92 -0.32
N SER A 184 -3.04 -14.01 -1.27
CA SER A 184 -3.96 -14.21 -2.41
C SER A 184 -3.59 -15.45 -3.22
N LYS A 185 -2.29 -15.64 -3.51
CA LYS A 185 -1.79 -16.82 -4.21
C LYS A 185 -2.00 -18.11 -3.41
N LEU A 186 -1.74 -18.09 -2.10
CA LEU A 186 -1.90 -19.26 -1.22
C LEU A 186 -3.36 -19.69 -1.07
N ILE A 187 -4.30 -18.74 -0.98
CA ILE A 187 -5.73 -19.03 -0.88
C ILE A 187 -6.41 -19.26 -2.24
N GLY A 188 -5.65 -19.21 -3.34
CA GLY A 188 -6.17 -19.44 -4.69
C GLY A 188 -7.11 -18.34 -5.21
N THR A 189 -7.04 -17.13 -4.67
CA THR A 189 -7.83 -16.01 -5.20
C THR A 189 -7.17 -15.44 -6.46
N PRO A 190 -7.97 -15.02 -7.46
CA PRO A 190 -7.44 -14.40 -8.65
C PRO A 190 -6.80 -13.04 -8.29
N ASN A 191 -5.63 -12.77 -8.88
CA ASN A 191 -4.89 -11.52 -8.67
C ASN A 191 -5.42 -10.36 -9.53
N HIS A 192 -6.42 -10.61 -10.38
CA HIS A 192 -7.14 -9.61 -11.16
C HIS A 192 -8.55 -10.12 -11.48
N TYR A 193 -9.51 -9.20 -11.55
CA TYR A 193 -10.86 -9.47 -12.03
C TYR A 193 -11.06 -8.63 -13.29
N THR A 194 -11.27 -9.26 -14.44
CA THR A 194 -11.48 -8.57 -15.72
C THR A 194 -12.47 -9.35 -16.57
N ASN A 195 -13.33 -8.63 -17.28
CA ASN A 195 -14.17 -9.18 -18.35
C ASN A 195 -13.52 -9.01 -19.74
N ARG A 196 -12.25 -8.59 -19.78
CA ARG A 196 -11.48 -8.35 -21.01
C ARG A 196 -10.34 -9.36 -21.13
N SER A 197 -10.15 -9.87 -22.33
CA SER A 197 -8.97 -10.63 -22.73
C SER A 197 -7.88 -9.68 -23.20
N PHE A 198 -6.71 -9.72 -22.56
CA PHE A 198 -5.54 -8.99 -23.02
C PHE A 198 -4.63 -9.96 -23.81
N PRO A 199 -4.07 -9.54 -24.95
CA PRO A 199 -3.09 -10.37 -25.66
C PRO A 199 -1.84 -10.55 -24.79
N ILE A 200 -1.31 -11.77 -24.75
CA ILE A 200 -0.04 -12.06 -24.09
C ILE A 200 1.07 -11.42 -24.94
N PHE A 201 1.72 -10.39 -24.40
CA PHE A 201 2.84 -9.75 -25.06
C PHE A 201 4.14 -10.45 -24.69
N TYR A 202 4.70 -11.22 -25.63
CA TYR A 202 6.00 -11.86 -25.46
C TYR A 202 7.11 -10.86 -25.78
N TRP A 203 7.68 -10.24 -24.75
CA TRP A 203 8.82 -9.33 -24.89
C TRP A 203 10.01 -9.93 -25.66
N SER A 204 10.18 -11.25 -25.60
CA SER A 204 11.21 -11.99 -26.36
C SER A 204 10.94 -12.08 -27.86
N ALA A 205 9.70 -11.90 -28.33
CA ALA A 205 9.39 -11.85 -29.75
C ALA A 205 9.77 -10.48 -30.35
N MET A 206 9.55 -9.40 -29.60
CA MET A 206 9.92 -8.04 -30.04
C MET A 206 11.44 -7.84 -30.18
N LEU A 207 12.23 -8.53 -29.36
CA LEU A 207 13.70 -8.54 -29.47
C LEU A 207 14.24 -9.27 -30.71
N ARG A 208 13.38 -9.98 -31.47
CA ARG A 208 13.77 -10.63 -32.74
C ARG A 208 13.48 -9.77 -33.98
N GLU A 209 12.72 -8.69 -33.81
CA GLU A 209 12.34 -7.74 -34.87
C GLU A 209 13.16 -6.44 -34.81
N LEU A 210 14.17 -6.38 -33.91
CA LEU A 210 15.20 -5.35 -33.82
C LEU A 210 16.55 -5.95 -34.20
#